data_AF-A0A1C6CKQ4-F1
#
_entry.id   AF-A0A1C6CKQ4-F1
#
_cell.length_a   1.000
_cell.length_b   1.000
_cell.length_c   1.000
_cell.angle_alpha   90.00
_cell.angle_beta   90.00
_cell.angle_gamma   90.00
#
_symmetry.space_group_name_H-M   'P 1'
#
loop_
_entity.id
_entity.type
_entity.pdbx_description
1 polymer ?
#
loop_
_entity_poly.entity_id
_entity_poly.type
_entity_poly.pdbx_seq_one_letter_code
_entity_poly.pdbx_strand_id
1 'polypeptide(L)'
;MGCKRAKNKKDKEQIKNISKSDEFQLSLLNLQVKIILIYMISNIFLFGGTLQSINISCNKKASDSNPNILLIEGQYLALIASILISYVDFSRYNELNERYKKGEINKSLEPEALIKQASILTIILYELNVVVFVEIYKVSLVIDSSKCDKKHIDRLYLQAACFIMRFYGDYFLLSATLKSINLIKSKYDKRIDKIENPDVDAVIAAEIYVIQRGVLYDISCNELEDLMNSSDEFEKELLLLPKQILVVANIFGVVANIISLIGFIKLYNRNSNEPIFGR
;
A
#
# COMPACT_ATOMS: atom_id res chain seq x y z
N MET A 1 -25.19 19.14 53.12
CA MET A 1 -25.89 20.00 52.13
C MET A 1 -24.82 20.73 51.33
N GLY A 2 -24.70 20.71 50.00
CA GLY A 2 -25.36 20.03 48.90
C GLY A 2 -24.59 20.40 47.61
N CYS A 3 -24.51 19.46 46.66
CA CYS A 3 -24.21 19.63 45.23
C CYS A 3 -22.86 20.21 44.75
N LYS A 4 -21.92 19.30 44.43
CA LYS A 4 -20.95 19.45 43.31
C LYS A 4 -20.97 18.26 42.34
N ARG A 5 -22.17 17.72 42.04
CA ARG A 5 -22.35 16.58 41.10
C ARG A 5 -23.06 16.94 39.79
N ALA A 6 -23.14 18.22 39.43
CA ALA A 6 -23.89 18.69 38.25
C ALA A 6 -23.03 19.02 37.00
N LYS A 7 -21.70 18.91 37.05
CA LYS A 7 -20.84 19.26 35.89
C LYS A 7 -20.43 18.09 34.99
N ASN A 8 -20.45 16.85 35.48
CA ASN A 8 -19.98 15.69 34.69
C ASN A 8 -21.09 14.96 33.90
N LYS A 9 -22.33 15.48 33.89
CA LYS A 9 -23.44 14.87 33.13
C LYS A 9 -23.68 15.49 31.76
N LYS A 10 -23.26 16.73 31.51
CA LYS A 10 -23.53 17.43 30.24
C LYS A 10 -22.55 17.09 29.11
N ASP A 11 -21.36 16.58 29.41
CA ASP A 11 -20.38 16.18 28.36
C ASP A 11 -20.57 14.75 27.85
N LYS A 12 -21.50 13.98 28.43
CA LYS A 12 -21.83 12.60 28.02
C LYS A 12 -23.08 12.48 27.17
N GLU A 13 -23.84 13.56 26.98
CA GLU A 13 -25.12 13.54 26.26
C GLU A 13 -25.04 14.36 24.98
N GLN A 14 -24.41 13.82 23.93
CA GLN A 14 -24.79 14.17 22.55
C GLN A 14 -24.28 13.25 21.43
N ILE A 15 -23.72 12.06 21.71
CA ILE A 15 -23.53 11.07 20.66
C ILE A 15 -24.89 10.40 20.43
N LYS A 16 -25.60 10.80 19.37
CA LYS A 16 -26.79 10.10 18.88
C LYS A 16 -26.46 8.63 18.61
N ASN A 17 -27.44 7.74 18.72
CA ASN A 17 -27.30 6.33 18.30
C ASN A 17 -26.77 6.28 16.86
N ILE A 18 -25.54 5.78 16.68
CA ILE A 18 -24.89 5.64 15.38
C ILE A 18 -25.66 4.60 14.55
N SER A 19 -25.85 4.86 13.25
CA SER A 19 -26.51 3.90 12.38
C SER A 19 -25.66 2.63 12.23
N LYS A 20 -26.30 1.46 12.07
CA LYS A 20 -25.57 0.19 11.89
C LYS A 20 -24.61 0.23 10.68
N SER A 21 -24.98 0.92 9.61
CA SER A 21 -24.13 1.09 8.42
C SER A 21 -22.92 1.97 8.74
N ASP A 22 -23.09 3.08 9.46
CA ASP A 22 -21.96 3.93 9.86
C ASP A 22 -21.05 3.24 10.89
N GLU A 23 -21.60 2.44 11.81
CA GLU A 23 -20.82 1.63 12.75
C GLU A 23 -19.95 0.59 12.02
N PHE A 24 -20.53 -0.09 11.02
CA PHE A 24 -19.79 -1.00 10.16
C PHE A 24 -18.70 -0.29 9.33
N GLN A 25 -19.02 0.85 8.72
CA GLN A 25 -18.03 1.63 7.97
C GLN A 25 -16.90 2.12 8.88
N LEU A 26 -17.19 2.57 10.10
CA LEU A 26 -16.17 2.95 11.08
C LEU A 26 -15.30 1.77 11.49
N SER A 27 -15.85 0.57 11.65
CA SER A 27 -15.05 -0.62 11.99
C SER A 27 -14.08 -0.97 10.87
N LEU A 28 -14.53 -0.91 9.60
CA LEU A 28 -13.69 -1.11 8.43
C LEU A 28 -12.60 -0.03 8.31
N LEU A 29 -12.92 1.25 8.51
CA LEU A 29 -11.93 2.33 8.46
C LEU A 29 -10.88 2.20 9.57
N ASN A 30 -11.29 1.80 10.78
CA ASN A 30 -10.34 1.54 11.87
C ASN A 30 -9.41 0.35 11.56
N LEU A 31 -9.91 -0.66 10.86
CA LEU A 31 -9.08 -1.76 10.36
C LEU A 31 -8.12 -1.25 9.27
N GLN A 32 -8.60 -0.46 8.32
CA GLN A 32 -7.79 0.17 7.26
C GLN A 32 -6.64 1.01 7.83
N VAL A 33 -6.86 1.80 8.90
CA VAL A 33 -5.77 2.52 9.60
C VAL A 33 -4.64 1.57 10.02
N LYS A 34 -4.97 0.44 10.65
CA LYS A 34 -3.97 -0.54 11.10
C LYS A 34 -3.23 -1.17 9.91
N ILE A 35 -3.96 -1.46 8.84
CA ILE A 35 -3.38 -2.04 7.62
C ILE A 35 -2.39 -1.07 6.97
N ILE A 36 -2.74 0.22 6.89
CA ILE A 36 -1.86 1.26 6.33
C ILE A 36 -0.57 1.37 7.16
N LEU A 37 -0.65 1.28 8.49
CA LEU A 37 0.55 1.25 9.34
C LEU A 37 1.44 0.03 9.05
N ILE A 38 0.87 -1.14 8.76
CA ILE A 38 1.65 -2.32 8.35
C ILE A 38 2.36 -2.05 7.01
N TYR A 39 1.72 -1.40 6.05
CA TYR A 39 2.38 -0.99 4.81
C TYR A 39 3.51 0.01 5.04
N MET A 40 3.32 0.99 5.92
CA MET A 40 4.37 1.95 6.26
C MET A 40 5.59 1.24 6.88
N ILE A 41 5.36 0.28 7.78
CA ILE A 41 6.43 -0.56 8.36
C ILE A 41 7.11 -1.39 7.26
N SER A 42 6.34 -2.04 6.38
CA SER A 42 6.88 -2.76 5.21
C SER A 42 7.86 -1.90 4.41
N ASN A 43 7.52 -0.64 4.13
CA ASN A 43 8.40 0.27 3.39
C ASN A 43 9.70 0.59 4.14
N ILE A 44 9.66 0.65 5.48
CA ILE A 44 10.88 0.84 6.29
C ILE A 44 11.83 -0.35 6.12
N PHE A 45 11.30 -1.58 6.16
CA PHE A 45 12.10 -2.79 5.91
C PHE A 45 12.68 -2.82 4.49
N LEU A 46 11.86 -2.52 3.49
CA LEU A 46 12.29 -2.50 2.09
C LEU A 46 13.39 -1.45 1.85
N PHE A 47 13.20 -0.24 2.38
CA PHE A 47 14.19 0.82 2.32
C PHE A 47 15.49 0.44 3.05
N GLY A 48 15.39 -0.11 4.27
CA GLY A 48 16.52 -0.55 5.06
C GLY A 48 17.33 -1.65 4.35
N GLY A 49 16.66 -2.64 3.78
CA GLY A 49 17.29 -3.69 2.97
C GLY A 49 18.04 -3.12 1.77
N THR A 50 17.43 -2.18 1.03
CA THR A 50 18.11 -1.52 -0.11
C THR A 50 19.32 -0.70 0.33
N LEU A 51 19.24 0.05 1.44
CA LEU A 51 20.41 0.77 1.98
C LEU A 51 21.54 -0.19 2.39
N GLN A 52 21.21 -1.32 2.98
CA GLN A 52 22.21 -2.35 3.29
C GLN A 52 22.84 -2.93 2.03
N SER A 53 22.06 -3.19 0.97
CA SER A 53 22.60 -3.61 -0.33
C SER A 53 23.56 -2.57 -0.91
N ILE A 54 23.23 -1.28 -0.85
CA ILE A 54 24.14 -0.19 -1.29
C ILE A 54 25.44 -0.23 -0.48
N ASN A 55 25.34 -0.37 0.85
CA ASN A 55 26.52 -0.38 1.72
C ASN A 55 27.44 -1.57 1.46
N ILE A 56 26.88 -2.75 1.19
CA ILE A 56 27.65 -3.95 0.84
C ILE A 56 28.35 -3.73 -0.50
N SER A 57 27.61 -3.30 -1.53
CA SER A 57 28.16 -3.06 -2.87
C SER A 57 29.27 -2.00 -2.86
N CYS A 58 29.11 -0.88 -2.15
CA CYS A 58 30.09 0.23 -2.18
C CYS A 58 31.25 0.09 -1.19
N ASN A 59 30.99 -0.38 0.03
CA ASN A 59 31.96 -0.26 1.13
C ASN A 59 32.62 -1.59 1.50
N LYS A 60 32.17 -2.72 0.93
CA LYS A 60 32.54 -4.09 1.34
C LYS A 60 32.54 -4.28 2.86
N LYS A 61 31.77 -3.46 3.59
CA LYS A 61 31.60 -3.62 5.02
C LYS A 61 30.80 -4.91 5.18
N ALA A 62 31.37 -5.86 5.91
CA ALA A 62 30.61 -7.00 6.37
C ALA A 62 29.38 -6.45 7.09
N SER A 63 28.21 -6.63 6.48
CA SER A 63 26.95 -6.46 7.17
C SER A 63 26.80 -7.65 8.10
N ASP A 64 26.38 -7.41 9.34
CA ASP A 64 26.10 -8.49 10.30
C ASP A 64 24.98 -9.43 9.78
N SER A 65 24.19 -8.99 8.80
CA SER A 65 23.09 -9.74 8.19
C SER A 65 22.96 -9.54 6.67
N ASN A 66 22.49 -10.56 5.96
CA ASN A 66 22.19 -10.49 4.53
C ASN A 66 21.03 -9.50 4.27
N PRO A 67 21.19 -8.47 3.41
CA PRO A 67 20.18 -7.43 3.18
C PRO A 67 18.86 -7.98 2.64
N ASN A 68 18.91 -9.14 1.95
CA ASN A 68 17.73 -9.78 1.41
C ASN A 68 16.74 -10.22 2.49
N ILE A 69 17.19 -10.42 3.75
CA ILE A 69 16.30 -10.75 4.87
C ILE A 69 15.30 -9.62 5.10
N LEU A 70 15.78 -8.37 5.19
CA LEU A 70 14.90 -7.21 5.36
C LEU A 70 13.99 -7.01 4.15
N LEU A 71 14.48 -7.27 2.94
CA LEU A 71 13.66 -7.19 1.73
C LEU A 71 12.53 -8.22 1.79
N ILE A 72 12.81 -9.47 2.18
CA ILE A 72 11.82 -10.54 2.34
C ILE A 72 10.78 -10.16 3.40
N GLU A 73 11.21 -9.72 4.59
CA GLU A 73 10.31 -9.29 5.67
C GLU A 73 9.39 -8.14 5.21
N GLY A 74 9.96 -7.17 4.50
CA GLY A 74 9.21 -6.09 3.88
C GLY A 74 8.15 -6.58 2.91
N GLN A 75 8.47 -7.55 2.03
CA GLN A 75 7.49 -8.11 1.08
C GLN A 75 6.39 -8.92 1.79
N TYR A 76 6.72 -9.71 2.81
CA TYR A 76 5.72 -10.45 3.59
C TYR A 76 4.73 -9.50 4.28
N LEU A 77 5.22 -8.43 4.90
CA LEU A 77 4.35 -7.43 5.53
C LEU A 77 3.44 -6.75 4.50
N ALA A 78 3.95 -6.43 3.32
CA ALA A 78 3.14 -5.88 2.23
C ALA A 78 2.08 -6.88 1.74
N LEU A 79 2.41 -8.17 1.62
CA LEU A 79 1.46 -9.21 1.23
C LEU A 79 0.34 -9.36 2.27
N ILE A 80 0.69 -9.44 3.56
CA ILE A 80 -0.28 -9.52 4.65
C ILE A 80 -1.22 -8.31 4.63
N ALA A 81 -0.66 -7.11 4.51
CA ALA A 81 -1.46 -5.88 4.40
C ALA A 81 -2.36 -5.88 3.15
N SER A 82 -1.91 -6.47 2.03
CA SER A 82 -2.69 -6.58 0.79
C SER A 82 -3.88 -7.54 0.93
N ILE A 83 -3.68 -8.66 1.61
CA ILE A 83 -4.77 -9.58 1.93
C ILE A 83 -5.78 -8.89 2.85
N LEU A 84 -5.33 -8.20 3.89
CA LEU A 84 -6.21 -7.51 4.82
C LEU A 84 -6.97 -6.34 4.19
N ILE A 85 -6.33 -5.53 3.32
CA ILE A 85 -7.04 -4.43 2.65
C ILE A 85 -8.07 -4.98 1.66
N SER A 86 -7.79 -6.09 0.97
CA SER A 86 -8.77 -6.73 0.11
C SER A 86 -10.04 -7.12 0.88
N TYR A 87 -9.91 -7.58 2.13
CA TYR A 87 -11.08 -7.85 2.96
C TYR A 87 -11.91 -6.57 3.19
N VAL A 88 -11.27 -5.42 3.42
CA VAL A 88 -11.96 -4.13 3.56
C VAL A 88 -12.69 -3.77 2.26
N ASP A 89 -12.03 -3.92 1.12
CA ASP A 89 -12.57 -3.52 -0.19
C ASP A 89 -13.76 -4.37 -0.61
N PHE A 90 -13.65 -5.68 -0.45
CA PHE A 90 -14.75 -6.61 -0.68
C PHE A 90 -15.91 -6.36 0.27
N SER A 91 -15.63 -6.14 1.56
CA SER A 91 -16.66 -5.85 2.56
C SER A 91 -17.41 -4.56 2.24
N ARG A 92 -16.68 -3.51 1.84
CA ARG A 92 -17.27 -2.23 1.43
C ARG A 92 -18.11 -2.37 0.17
N TYR A 93 -17.59 -3.04 -0.85
CA TYR A 93 -18.32 -3.28 -2.10
C TYR A 93 -19.62 -4.05 -1.85
N ASN A 94 -19.57 -5.09 -1.01
CA ASN A 94 -20.73 -5.92 -0.69
C ASN A 94 -21.81 -5.11 0.04
N GLU A 95 -21.45 -4.30 1.04
CA GLU A 95 -22.39 -3.44 1.76
C GLU A 95 -23.07 -2.44 0.81
N LEU A 96 -22.30 -1.79 -0.07
CA LEU A 96 -22.87 -0.87 -1.06
C LEU A 96 -23.78 -1.58 -2.06
N ASN A 97 -23.39 -2.75 -2.55
CA ASN A 97 -24.18 -3.55 -3.49
C ASN A 97 -25.52 -3.99 -2.90
N GLU A 98 -25.55 -4.39 -1.63
CA GLU A 98 -26.82 -4.70 -0.95
C GLU A 98 -27.74 -3.49 -0.87
N ARG A 99 -27.19 -2.32 -0.52
CA ARG A 99 -27.95 -1.08 -0.43
C ARG A 99 -28.45 -0.60 -1.79
N TYR A 100 -27.64 -0.77 -2.84
CA TYR A 100 -28.03 -0.49 -4.21
C TYR A 100 -29.21 -1.38 -4.65
N LYS A 101 -29.13 -2.69 -4.39
CA LYS A 101 -30.23 -3.63 -4.69
C LYS A 101 -31.52 -3.32 -3.94
N LYS A 102 -31.43 -2.77 -2.74
CA LYS A 102 -32.58 -2.31 -1.94
C LYS A 102 -33.11 -0.93 -2.38
N GLY A 103 -32.46 -0.26 -3.33
CA GLY A 103 -32.81 1.09 -3.76
C GLY A 103 -32.45 2.19 -2.75
N GLU A 104 -31.64 1.89 -1.74
CA GLU A 104 -31.21 2.86 -0.71
C GLU A 104 -30.16 3.84 -1.24
N ILE A 105 -29.42 3.43 -2.28
CA ILE A 105 -28.47 4.27 -3.01
C ILE A 105 -28.70 4.11 -4.51
N ASN A 106 -28.50 5.19 -5.27
CA ASN A 106 -28.67 5.23 -6.73
C ASN A 106 -27.39 5.71 -7.44
N LYS A 107 -26.23 5.43 -6.86
CA LYS A 107 -24.93 5.76 -7.46
C LYS A 107 -24.32 4.53 -8.11
N SER A 108 -23.51 4.74 -9.15
CA SER A 108 -22.68 3.68 -9.74
C SER A 108 -21.80 3.05 -8.66
N LEU A 109 -21.52 1.75 -8.75
CA LEU A 109 -20.56 1.03 -7.89
C LEU A 109 -19.27 0.64 -8.64
N GLU A 110 -19.10 1.15 -9.86
CA GLU A 110 -17.96 0.83 -10.70
C GLU A 110 -16.61 1.21 -10.05
N PRO A 111 -16.43 2.42 -9.47
CA PRO A 111 -15.25 2.77 -8.68
C PRO A 111 -14.87 1.76 -7.60
N GLU A 112 -15.82 1.31 -6.79
CA GLU A 112 -15.56 0.33 -5.73
C GLU A 112 -15.26 -1.06 -6.33
N ALA A 113 -15.84 -1.39 -7.50
CA ALA A 113 -15.48 -2.61 -8.23
C ALA A 113 -14.04 -2.56 -8.76
N LEU A 114 -13.58 -1.40 -9.26
CA LEU A 114 -12.21 -1.19 -9.72
C LEU A 114 -11.21 -1.32 -8.57
N ILE A 115 -11.46 -0.65 -7.44
CA ILE A 115 -10.62 -0.75 -6.24
C ILE A 115 -10.51 -2.20 -5.79
N LYS A 116 -11.63 -2.92 -5.73
CA LYS A 116 -11.65 -4.35 -5.40
C LYS A 116 -10.82 -5.21 -6.36
N GLN A 117 -10.87 -4.93 -7.67
CA GLN A 117 -10.06 -5.64 -8.67
C GLN A 117 -8.56 -5.33 -8.50
N ALA A 118 -8.21 -4.07 -8.25
CA ALA A 118 -6.84 -3.64 -7.99
C ALA A 118 -6.25 -4.36 -6.77
N SER A 119 -7.04 -4.58 -5.72
CA SER A 119 -6.59 -5.30 -4.51
C SER A 119 -6.21 -6.76 -4.79
N ILE A 120 -6.91 -7.45 -5.69
CA ILE A 120 -6.53 -8.81 -6.11
C ILE A 120 -5.17 -8.79 -6.83
N LEU A 121 -5.00 -7.86 -7.78
CA LEU A 121 -3.73 -7.73 -8.53
C LEU A 121 -2.57 -7.34 -7.61
N THR A 122 -2.85 -6.54 -6.58
CA THR A 122 -1.87 -6.15 -5.55
C THR A 122 -1.43 -7.33 -4.70
N ILE A 123 -2.34 -8.27 -4.38
CA ILE A 123 -1.98 -9.53 -3.71
C ILE A 123 -1.02 -10.34 -4.60
N ILE A 124 -1.37 -10.53 -5.88
CA ILE A 124 -0.54 -11.27 -6.84
C ILE A 124 0.86 -10.63 -6.94
N LEU A 125 0.93 -9.29 -7.04
CA LEU A 125 2.19 -8.55 -7.02
C LEU A 125 3.07 -8.94 -5.83
N TYR A 126 2.54 -8.87 -4.60
CA TYR A 126 3.37 -9.11 -3.41
C TYR A 126 3.66 -10.59 -3.17
N GLU A 127 2.76 -11.48 -3.58
CA GLU A 127 3.01 -12.93 -3.56
C GLU A 127 4.21 -13.28 -4.45
N LEU A 128 4.23 -12.77 -5.69
CA LEU A 128 5.35 -12.98 -6.60
C LEU A 128 6.63 -12.32 -6.09
N ASN A 129 6.56 -11.11 -5.52
CA ASN A 129 7.74 -10.47 -4.93
C ASN A 129 8.32 -11.31 -3.77
N VAL A 130 7.49 -11.87 -2.88
CA VAL A 130 7.97 -12.76 -1.81
C VAL A 130 8.74 -13.94 -2.41
N VAL A 131 8.18 -14.61 -3.42
CA VAL A 131 8.85 -15.73 -4.10
C VAL A 131 10.21 -15.30 -4.66
N VAL A 132 10.25 -14.17 -5.39
CA VAL A 132 11.49 -13.64 -5.98
C VAL A 132 12.55 -13.37 -4.92
N PHE A 133 12.22 -12.62 -3.87
CA PHE A 133 13.22 -12.21 -2.88
C PHE A 133 13.71 -13.38 -2.03
N VAL A 134 12.88 -14.40 -1.81
CA VAL A 134 13.31 -15.67 -1.19
C VAL A 134 14.31 -16.42 -2.08
N GLU A 135 14.06 -16.50 -3.39
CA GLU A 135 15.01 -17.13 -4.33
C GLU A 135 16.31 -16.32 -4.45
N ILE A 136 16.23 -14.99 -4.55
CA ILE A 136 17.42 -14.11 -4.55
C ILE A 136 18.24 -14.30 -3.27
N TYR A 137 17.59 -14.43 -2.11
CA TYR A 137 18.28 -14.75 -0.86
C TYR A 137 19.02 -16.08 -0.93
N LYS A 138 18.37 -17.16 -1.40
CA LYS A 138 19.04 -18.47 -1.56
C LYS A 138 20.25 -18.37 -2.48
N VAL A 139 20.12 -17.67 -3.61
CA VAL A 139 21.20 -17.45 -4.57
C VAL A 139 22.36 -16.69 -3.91
N SER A 140 22.06 -15.68 -3.10
CA SER A 140 23.07 -14.88 -2.39
C SER A 140 23.88 -15.66 -1.33
N LEU A 141 23.45 -16.88 -0.97
CA LEU A 141 24.24 -17.79 -0.13
C LEU A 141 25.26 -18.60 -0.94
N VAL A 142 25.08 -18.67 -2.26
CA VAL A 142 25.92 -19.46 -3.18
C VAL A 142 26.89 -18.56 -3.92
N ILE A 143 26.44 -17.39 -4.37
CA ILE A 143 27.24 -16.41 -5.13
C ILE A 143 27.16 -15.01 -4.51
N ASP A 144 28.26 -14.28 -4.60
CA ASP A 144 28.24 -12.83 -4.35
C ASP A 144 27.80 -12.12 -5.64
N SER A 145 26.53 -11.71 -5.67
CA SER A 145 25.97 -10.93 -6.78
C SER A 145 26.10 -9.41 -6.58
N SER A 146 26.81 -8.96 -5.54
CA SER A 146 26.99 -7.53 -5.29
C SER A 146 27.93 -6.93 -6.34
N LYS A 147 27.41 -5.98 -7.13
CA LYS A 147 28.18 -5.27 -8.16
C LYS A 147 28.47 -3.85 -7.69
N CYS A 148 29.75 -3.50 -7.57
CA CYS A 148 30.19 -2.15 -7.26
C CYS A 148 30.36 -1.31 -8.53
N ASP A 149 29.38 -1.36 -9.43
CA ASP A 149 29.36 -0.52 -10.63
C ASP A 149 28.37 0.63 -10.48
N LYS A 150 28.68 1.78 -11.09
CA LYS A 150 27.90 3.00 -10.95
C LYS A 150 26.43 2.80 -11.33
N LYS A 151 26.15 2.03 -12.40
CA LYS A 151 24.76 1.82 -12.87
C LYS A 151 23.96 1.03 -11.86
N HIS A 152 24.53 -0.02 -11.29
CA HIS A 152 23.88 -0.81 -10.25
C HIS A 152 23.60 0.02 -8.99
N ILE A 153 24.56 0.83 -8.55
CA ILE A 153 24.38 1.72 -7.39
C ILE A 153 23.30 2.78 -7.64
N ASP A 154 23.30 3.42 -8.81
CA ASP A 154 22.30 4.42 -9.18
C ASP A 154 20.87 3.81 -9.15
N ARG A 155 20.72 2.55 -9.60
CA ARG A 155 19.45 1.83 -9.53
C ARG A 155 19.02 1.51 -8.10
N LEU A 156 19.94 1.09 -7.23
CA LEU A 156 19.62 0.87 -5.82
C LEU A 156 19.18 2.16 -5.13
N TYR A 157 19.81 3.30 -5.42
CA TYR A 157 19.34 4.60 -4.93
C TYR A 157 17.93 4.95 -5.43
N LEU A 158 17.65 4.70 -6.71
CA LEU A 158 16.33 4.92 -7.28
C LEU A 158 15.27 4.00 -6.63
N GLN A 159 15.61 2.74 -6.38
CA GLN A 159 14.76 1.80 -5.65
C GLN A 159 14.50 2.27 -4.20
N ALA A 160 15.52 2.78 -3.51
CA ALA A 160 15.36 3.35 -2.17
C ALA A 160 14.41 4.56 -2.18
N ALA A 161 14.57 5.46 -3.16
CA ALA A 161 13.67 6.59 -3.36
C ALA A 161 12.22 6.13 -3.64
N CYS A 162 12.03 5.05 -4.40
CA CYS A 162 10.70 4.45 -4.61
C CYS A 162 10.05 4.00 -3.30
N PHE A 163 10.80 3.40 -2.36
CA PHE A 163 10.22 2.99 -1.07
C PHE A 163 9.88 4.19 -0.18
N ILE A 164 10.66 5.27 -0.24
CA ILE A 164 10.30 6.54 0.42
C ILE A 164 9.02 7.13 -0.20
N MET A 165 8.92 7.19 -1.53
CA MET A 165 7.72 7.67 -2.21
C MET A 165 6.50 6.85 -1.80
N ARG A 166 6.61 5.52 -1.79
CA ARG A 166 5.52 4.64 -1.34
C ARG A 166 5.09 4.92 0.10
N PHE A 167 6.04 5.18 1.00
CA PHE A 167 5.74 5.56 2.38
C PHE A 167 4.91 6.84 2.46
N TYR A 168 5.24 7.86 1.64
CA TYR A 168 4.42 9.07 1.55
C TYR A 168 3.05 8.82 0.94
N GLY A 169 2.93 7.93 -0.05
CA GLY A 169 1.63 7.47 -0.55
C GLY A 169 0.78 6.86 0.57
N ASP A 170 1.36 5.99 1.38
CA ASP A 170 0.69 5.38 2.53
C ASP A 170 0.32 6.42 3.60
N TYR A 171 1.13 7.46 3.79
CA TYR A 171 0.79 8.60 4.65
C TYR A 171 -0.43 9.39 4.15
N PHE A 172 -0.51 9.68 2.84
CA PHE A 172 -1.69 10.34 2.27
C PHE A 172 -2.93 9.45 2.38
N LEU A 173 -2.80 8.15 2.16
CA LEU A 173 -3.91 7.21 2.35
C LEU A 173 -4.37 7.15 3.82
N LEU A 174 -3.44 7.21 4.78
CA LEU A 174 -3.77 7.32 6.20
C LEU A 174 -4.56 8.60 6.47
N SER A 175 -4.11 9.73 5.93
CA SER A 175 -4.82 11.01 6.03
C SER A 175 -6.23 10.94 5.46
N ALA A 176 -6.41 10.39 4.25
CA ALA A 176 -7.72 10.14 3.64
C ALA A 176 -8.62 9.27 4.54
N THR A 177 -8.07 8.22 5.14
CA THR A 177 -8.79 7.32 6.04
C THR A 177 -9.24 8.03 7.31
N LEU A 178 -8.38 8.84 7.93
CA LEU A 178 -8.72 9.63 9.13
C LEU A 178 -9.76 10.71 8.83
N LYS A 179 -9.65 11.38 7.68
CA LYS A 179 -10.67 12.32 7.18
C LYS A 179 -12.02 11.61 6.98
N SER A 180 -12.01 10.40 6.44
CA SER A 180 -13.20 9.55 6.27
C SER A 180 -13.84 9.18 7.61
N ILE A 181 -13.04 8.85 8.64
CA ILE A 181 -13.54 8.60 10.00
C ILE A 181 -14.21 9.86 10.57
N ASN A 182 -13.58 11.02 10.42
CA ASN A 182 -14.14 12.29 10.90
C ASN A 182 -15.43 12.66 10.17
N LEU A 183 -15.50 12.39 8.86
CA LEU A 183 -16.70 12.59 8.05
C LEU A 183 -17.88 11.74 8.54
N ILE A 184 -17.66 10.50 8.97
CA ILE A 184 -18.75 9.70 9.55
C ILE A 184 -19.12 10.24 10.94
N LYS A 185 -18.12 10.53 11.78
CA LYS A 185 -18.35 11.00 13.16
C LYS A 185 -19.07 12.34 13.22
N SER A 186 -18.81 13.25 12.30
CA SER A 186 -19.44 14.59 12.27
C SER A 186 -20.96 14.55 12.10
N LYS A 187 -21.52 13.46 11.54
CA LYS A 187 -22.97 13.22 11.48
C LYS A 187 -23.60 13.12 12.88
N TYR A 188 -22.81 12.74 13.88
CA TYR A 188 -23.25 12.42 15.24
C TYR A 188 -22.65 13.33 16.31
N ASP A 189 -21.47 13.92 16.07
CA ASP A 189 -20.78 14.82 17.00
C ASP A 189 -20.63 16.22 16.38
N LYS A 190 -21.40 17.17 16.92
CA LYS A 190 -21.42 18.58 16.44
C LYS A 190 -20.16 19.37 16.78
N ARG A 191 -19.21 18.81 17.52
CA ARG A 191 -17.92 19.47 17.83
C ARG A 191 -16.92 19.35 16.67
N ILE A 192 -17.23 18.54 15.66
CA ILE A 192 -16.40 18.35 14.46
C ILE A 192 -16.85 19.36 13.41
N ASP A 193 -16.28 20.56 13.46
CA ASP A 193 -16.72 21.69 12.63
C ASP A 193 -16.15 21.68 11.22
N LYS A 194 -14.97 21.07 11.02
CA LYS A 194 -14.29 21.02 9.71
C LYS A 194 -14.24 19.59 9.17
N ILE A 195 -14.98 19.35 8.09
CA ILE A 195 -14.95 18.11 7.32
C ILE A 195 -14.12 18.39 6.07
N GLU A 196 -12.91 17.85 6.03
CA GLU A 196 -12.06 17.90 4.84
C GLU A 196 -12.43 16.76 3.90
N ASN A 197 -12.38 17.01 2.59
CA ASN A 197 -12.66 15.98 1.59
C ASN A 197 -11.55 14.90 1.63
N PRO A 198 -11.86 13.64 1.97
CA PRO A 198 -10.88 12.56 1.98
C PRO A 198 -10.37 12.17 0.58
N ASP A 199 -11.13 12.47 -0.47
CA ASP A 199 -10.86 12.03 -1.84
C ASP A 199 -9.55 12.61 -2.39
N VAL A 200 -9.22 13.86 -2.04
CA VAL A 200 -8.03 14.56 -2.53
C VAL A 200 -6.77 13.80 -2.13
N ASP A 201 -6.68 13.43 -0.84
CA ASP A 201 -5.53 12.69 -0.32
C ASP A 201 -5.48 11.28 -0.92
N ALA A 202 -6.63 10.66 -1.17
CA ALA A 202 -6.70 9.34 -1.78
C ALA A 202 -6.19 9.33 -3.22
N VAL A 203 -6.54 10.34 -4.02
CA VAL A 203 -6.03 10.52 -5.39
C VAL A 203 -4.53 10.75 -5.37
N ILE A 204 -4.03 11.63 -4.50
CA ILE A 204 -2.58 11.89 -4.35
C ILE A 204 -1.83 10.59 -3.98
N ALA A 205 -2.37 9.80 -3.05
CA ALA A 205 -1.79 8.51 -2.68
C ALA A 205 -1.69 7.57 -3.89
N ALA A 206 -2.77 7.44 -4.67
CA ALA A 206 -2.84 6.57 -5.83
C ALA A 206 -1.89 7.00 -6.96
N GLU A 207 -1.76 8.30 -7.22
CA GLU A 207 -0.79 8.85 -8.17
C GLU A 207 0.66 8.49 -7.78
N ILE A 208 0.99 8.66 -6.50
CA ILE A 208 2.31 8.29 -5.96
C ILE A 208 2.57 6.79 -6.18
N TYR A 209 1.59 5.92 -5.93
CA TYR A 209 1.74 4.48 -6.15
C TYR A 209 1.98 4.12 -7.62
N VAL A 210 1.29 4.77 -8.56
CA VAL A 210 1.51 4.56 -10.01
C VAL A 210 2.94 4.92 -10.39
N ILE A 211 3.40 6.13 -10.03
CA ILE A 211 4.74 6.62 -10.37
C ILE A 211 5.80 5.69 -9.76
N GLN A 212 5.68 5.41 -8.46
CA GLN A 212 6.61 4.57 -7.73
C GLN A 212 6.75 3.18 -8.36
N ARG A 213 5.64 2.56 -8.75
CA ARG A 213 5.65 1.21 -9.29
C ARG A 213 6.14 1.18 -10.73
N GLY A 214 5.84 2.21 -11.53
CA GLY A 214 6.41 2.38 -12.86
C GLY A 214 7.94 2.44 -12.85
N VAL A 215 8.52 3.14 -11.87
CA VAL A 215 9.98 3.18 -11.68
C VAL A 215 10.55 1.82 -11.26
N LEU A 216 9.90 1.11 -10.33
CA LEU A 216 10.34 -0.25 -9.96
C LEU A 216 10.25 -1.24 -11.12
N TYR A 217 9.24 -1.11 -11.98
CA TYR A 217 9.13 -1.88 -13.21
C TYR A 217 10.33 -1.63 -14.13
N ASP A 218 10.64 -0.37 -14.40
CA ASP A 218 11.78 0.02 -15.23
C ASP A 218 13.11 -0.51 -14.67
N ILE A 219 13.34 -0.38 -13.36
CA ILE A 219 14.50 -0.98 -12.69
C ILE A 219 14.57 -2.49 -12.96
N SER A 220 13.46 -3.22 -12.76
CA SER A 220 13.44 -4.67 -12.95
C SER A 220 13.70 -5.11 -14.40
N CYS A 221 13.20 -4.35 -15.39
CA CYS A 221 13.48 -4.61 -16.81
C CYS A 221 14.97 -4.41 -17.12
N ASN A 222 15.52 -3.29 -16.69
CA ASN A 222 16.94 -2.97 -16.89
C ASN A 222 17.87 -3.98 -16.20
N GLU A 223 17.51 -4.45 -15.01
CA GLU A 223 18.25 -5.49 -14.32
C GLU A 223 18.18 -6.86 -15.00
N LEU A 224 17.04 -7.19 -15.61
CA LEU A 224 16.88 -8.42 -16.38
C LEU A 224 17.70 -8.36 -17.67
N GLU A 225 17.65 -7.24 -18.39
CA GLU A 225 18.43 -7.01 -19.60
C GLU A 225 19.94 -7.14 -19.34
N ASP A 226 20.44 -6.50 -18.29
CA ASP A 226 21.85 -6.61 -17.91
C ASP A 226 22.25 -8.05 -17.57
N LEU A 227 21.38 -8.83 -16.91
CA LEU A 227 21.63 -10.24 -16.63
C LEU A 227 21.69 -11.06 -17.93
N MET A 228 20.74 -10.84 -18.85
CA MET A 228 20.72 -11.54 -20.14
C MET A 228 21.98 -11.24 -20.97
N ASN A 229 22.50 -10.02 -20.87
CA ASN A 229 23.72 -9.57 -21.55
C ASN A 229 25.02 -9.90 -20.79
N SER A 230 24.95 -10.45 -19.57
CA SER A 230 26.12 -10.87 -18.81
C SER A 230 26.90 -11.97 -19.55
N SER A 231 28.22 -12.06 -19.36
CA SER A 231 29.00 -13.22 -19.82
C SER A 231 29.03 -14.36 -18.80
N ASP A 232 28.50 -14.14 -17.59
CA ASP A 232 28.47 -15.14 -16.52
C ASP A 232 27.25 -16.05 -16.66
N GLU A 233 27.45 -17.23 -17.26
CA GLU A 233 26.40 -18.23 -17.46
C GLU A 233 25.89 -18.84 -16.15
N PHE A 234 26.74 -18.90 -15.11
CA PHE A 234 26.33 -19.44 -13.81
C PHE A 234 25.42 -18.45 -13.06
N GLU A 235 25.76 -17.15 -13.08
CA GLU A 235 24.88 -16.10 -12.56
C GLU A 235 23.51 -16.11 -13.28
N LYS A 236 23.51 -16.26 -14.61
CA LYS A 236 22.28 -16.37 -15.40
C LYS A 236 21.42 -17.56 -15.02
N GLU A 237 22.01 -18.75 -14.93
CA GLU A 237 21.30 -19.98 -14.57
C GLU A 237 20.51 -19.81 -13.27
N LEU A 238 21.11 -19.13 -12.29
CA LEU A 238 20.54 -18.93 -10.96
C LEU A 238 19.54 -17.78 -10.87
N LEU A 239 19.75 -16.67 -11.59
CA LEU A 239 18.98 -15.43 -11.41
C LEU A 239 17.97 -15.11 -12.52
N LEU A 240 18.02 -15.80 -13.67
CA LEU A 240 17.17 -15.46 -14.81
C LEU A 240 15.68 -15.59 -14.50
N LEU A 241 15.28 -16.74 -13.95
CA LEU A 241 13.87 -16.98 -13.60
C LEU A 241 13.38 -16.01 -12.50
N PRO A 242 14.09 -15.82 -11.37
CA PRO A 242 13.70 -14.80 -10.38
C PRO A 242 13.54 -13.39 -10.96
N LYS A 243 14.44 -12.95 -11.85
CA LYS A 243 14.33 -11.60 -12.46
C LYS A 243 13.17 -11.50 -13.44
N GLN A 244 12.87 -12.55 -14.21
CA GLN A 244 11.68 -12.59 -15.07
C GLN A 244 10.39 -12.50 -14.24
N ILE A 245 10.30 -13.26 -13.15
CA ILE A 245 9.14 -13.21 -12.24
C ILE A 245 9.01 -11.81 -11.63
N LEU A 246 10.13 -11.15 -11.27
CA LEU A 246 10.11 -9.78 -10.73
C LEU A 246 9.50 -8.77 -11.73
N VAL A 247 9.87 -8.86 -13.00
CA VAL A 247 9.29 -8.02 -14.06
C VAL A 247 7.78 -8.27 -14.16
N VAL A 248 7.35 -9.53 -14.20
CA VAL A 248 5.93 -9.90 -14.24
C VAL A 248 5.17 -9.40 -13.01
N ALA A 249 5.75 -9.52 -11.82
CA ALA A 249 5.19 -9.00 -10.59
C ALA A 249 4.97 -7.49 -10.70
N ASN A 250 5.96 -6.75 -11.17
CA ASN A 250 5.84 -5.30 -11.34
C ASN A 250 4.82 -4.91 -12.41
N ILE A 251 4.61 -5.69 -13.47
CA ILE A 251 3.50 -5.48 -14.43
C ILE A 251 2.15 -5.54 -13.71
N PHE A 252 1.91 -6.59 -12.90
CA PHE A 252 0.69 -6.67 -12.09
C PHE A 252 0.53 -5.47 -11.17
N GLY A 253 1.63 -5.02 -10.54
CA GLY A 253 1.62 -3.84 -9.69
C GLY A 253 1.28 -2.54 -10.42
N VAL A 254 1.85 -2.31 -11.61
CA VAL A 254 1.55 -1.11 -12.42
C VAL A 254 0.07 -1.11 -12.79
N VAL A 255 -0.44 -2.24 -13.30
CA VAL A 255 -1.84 -2.37 -13.69
C VAL A 255 -2.78 -2.18 -12.49
N ALA A 256 -2.46 -2.78 -11.35
CA ALA A 256 -3.21 -2.61 -10.11
C ALA A 256 -3.33 -1.14 -9.71
N ASN A 257 -2.20 -0.43 -9.65
CA ASN A 257 -2.17 0.96 -9.22
C ASN A 257 -2.90 1.90 -10.20
N ILE A 258 -2.84 1.63 -11.51
CA ILE A 258 -3.61 2.39 -12.51
C ILE A 258 -5.11 2.17 -12.32
N ILE A 259 -5.55 0.91 -12.14
CA ILE A 259 -6.97 0.59 -11.91
C ILE A 259 -7.47 1.28 -10.63
N SER A 260 -6.68 1.23 -9.55
CA SER A 260 -7.00 1.91 -8.29
C SER A 260 -7.11 3.43 -8.47
N LEU A 261 -6.14 4.06 -9.16
CA LEU A 261 -6.17 5.49 -9.48
C LEU A 261 -7.43 5.88 -10.25
N ILE A 262 -7.82 5.09 -11.26
CA ILE A 262 -9.08 5.33 -12.00
C ILE A 262 -10.27 5.24 -11.05
N GLY A 263 -10.28 4.26 -10.13
CA GLY A 263 -11.28 4.13 -9.08
C GLY A 263 -11.39 5.38 -8.21
N PHE A 264 -10.28 5.86 -7.67
CA PHE A 264 -10.26 7.06 -6.82
C PHE A 264 -10.60 8.36 -7.57
N ILE A 265 -10.13 8.54 -8.81
CA ILE A 265 -10.52 9.69 -9.64
C ILE A 265 -12.04 9.68 -9.87
N LYS A 266 -12.62 8.51 -10.15
CA LYS A 266 -14.07 8.40 -10.31
C LYS A 266 -14.82 8.66 -9.00
N LEU A 267 -14.30 8.25 -7.84
CA LEU A 267 -14.86 8.62 -6.54
C LEU A 267 -14.83 10.14 -6.33
N TYR A 268 -13.68 10.76 -6.54
CA TYR A 268 -13.50 12.21 -6.48
C TYR A 268 -14.50 12.95 -7.39
N ASN A 269 -14.65 12.48 -8.62
CA ASN A 269 -15.57 13.08 -9.60
C ASN A 269 -17.05 12.90 -9.27
N ARG A 270 -17.43 11.96 -8.39
CA ARG A 270 -18.80 11.90 -7.87
C ARG A 270 -19.14 13.12 -7.02
N ASN A 271 -18.13 13.81 -6.50
CA ASN A 271 -18.26 14.97 -5.62
C ASN A 271 -19.24 14.73 -4.47
N SER A 272 -19.25 13.50 -3.98
CA SER A 272 -20.06 13.05 -2.86
C SER A 272 -19.13 12.96 -1.66
N ASN A 273 -19.37 13.75 -0.61
CA ASN A 273 -18.63 13.62 0.66
C ASN A 273 -18.89 12.24 1.27
N GLU A 274 -18.07 11.27 0.90
CA GLU A 274 -18.19 9.88 1.30
C GLU A 274 -16.86 9.36 1.86
N PRO A 275 -16.92 8.39 2.79
CA PRO A 275 -15.70 7.78 3.30
C PRO A 275 -14.99 6.97 2.21
N ILE A 276 -13.67 7.12 2.16
CA ILE A 276 -12.75 6.43 1.25
C ILE A 276 -12.29 5.10 1.85
N PHE A 277 -12.34 4.06 1.03
CA PHE A 277 -11.87 2.71 1.34
C PHE A 277 -10.92 2.21 0.25
N GLY A 278 -9.96 1.38 0.66
CA GLY A 278 -9.05 0.66 -0.23
C GLY A 278 -7.74 1.36 -0.51
N ARG A 279 -7.00 0.80 -1.47
CA ARG A 279 -5.64 1.19 -1.86
C ARG A 279 -5.43 1.02 -3.35
#